data_AF-A0A529ZJD3-F1
#
_entry.id   AF-A0A529ZJD3-F1
#
_cell.length_a   1.000
_cell.length_b   1.000
_cell.length_c   1.000
_cell.angle_alpha   90.00
_cell.angle_beta   90.00
_cell.angle_gamma   90.00
#
_symmetry.space_group_name_H-M   'P 1'
#
loop_
_entity.id
_entity.type
_entity.pdbx_description
1 polymer ?
#
loop_
_entity_poly.entity_id
_entity_poly.type
_entity_poly.pdbx_seq_one_letter_code
_entity_poly.pdbx_strand_id
1 'polypeptide(L)'
;SVAGGLHSSVWENGDAEIGRRHQVRAARFYLTAELETGHLCPITMTSASLAALMASPKLFREWAPRVTTRKYDQTQKPPVQKTGLTLGMGMTEKQGGTDVRANTTRAERTGSGFYRLTGHKWFMSAPMSDAFLVLGQAPEGLSC
;
A
#
# COMPACT_ATOMS: atom_id res chain seq x y z
N SER A 1 13.99 -6.91 -5.84
CA SER A 1 12.51 -6.98 -5.63
C SER A 1 11.74 -5.92 -6.42
N VAL A 2 11.97 -4.62 -6.20
CA VAL A 2 11.29 -3.53 -6.95
C VAL A 2 11.59 -3.57 -8.46
N ALA A 3 12.88 -3.62 -8.84
CA ALA A 3 13.30 -3.73 -10.25
C ALA A 3 12.76 -4.99 -10.96
N GLY A 4 12.59 -6.08 -10.21
CA GLY A 4 11.98 -7.32 -10.69
C GLY A 4 10.45 -7.27 -10.81
N GLY A 5 9.83 -6.15 -10.47
CA GLY A 5 8.38 -5.95 -10.59
C GLY A 5 7.54 -6.67 -9.54
N LEU A 6 8.12 -7.18 -8.44
CA LEU A 6 7.35 -7.96 -7.44
C LEU A 6 6.21 -7.16 -6.77
N HIS A 7 6.28 -5.84 -6.80
CA HIS A 7 5.28 -4.94 -6.23
C HIS A 7 4.27 -4.42 -7.28
N SER A 8 4.53 -4.59 -8.57
CA SER A 8 3.84 -3.86 -9.64
C SER A 8 3.36 -4.72 -10.82
N SER A 9 4.00 -5.87 -11.09
CA SER A 9 3.86 -6.56 -12.39
C SER A 9 2.43 -7.03 -12.72
N VAL A 10 1.58 -7.24 -11.71
CA VAL A 10 0.16 -7.58 -11.90
C VAL A 10 -0.68 -6.41 -12.42
N TRP A 11 -0.19 -5.18 -12.26
CA TRP A 11 -0.83 -3.93 -12.65
C TRP A 11 -0.24 -3.31 -13.93
N GLU A 12 0.86 -3.87 -14.43
CA GLU A 12 1.52 -3.40 -15.65
C GLU A 12 0.80 -3.94 -16.89
N ASN A 13 0.82 -3.19 -18.00
CA ASN A 13 0.11 -3.55 -19.23
C ASN A 13 1.01 -4.23 -20.29
N GLY A 14 2.12 -4.87 -19.90
CA GLY A 14 3.00 -5.57 -20.84
C GLY A 14 2.40 -6.87 -21.38
N ASP A 15 2.63 -7.18 -22.65
CA ASP A 15 2.02 -8.32 -23.35
C ASP A 15 2.54 -9.69 -22.89
N ALA A 16 3.79 -9.76 -22.45
CA ALA A 16 4.49 -11.00 -22.11
C ALA A 16 3.79 -11.84 -21.02
N GLU A 17 3.01 -11.20 -20.15
CA GLU A 17 2.37 -11.83 -18.98
C GLU A 17 0.83 -11.81 -19.03
N ILE A 18 0.24 -11.49 -20.20
CA ILE A 18 -1.22 -11.49 -20.36
C ILE A 18 -1.80 -12.86 -19.96
N GLY A 19 -2.88 -12.82 -19.16
CA GLY A 19 -3.55 -14.01 -18.62
C GLY A 19 -2.78 -14.78 -17.54
N ARG A 20 -1.53 -14.40 -17.23
CA ARG A 20 -0.64 -15.14 -16.33
C ARG A 20 0.10 -14.29 -15.28
N ARG A 21 -0.26 -13.01 -15.14
CA ARG A 21 0.46 -12.05 -14.29
C ARG A 21 0.62 -12.51 -12.85
N HIS A 22 -0.44 -13.06 -12.25
CA HIS A 22 -0.40 -13.55 -10.87
C HIS A 22 0.50 -14.78 -10.73
N GLN A 23 0.42 -15.76 -11.64
CA GLN A 23 1.24 -16.97 -11.61
C GLN A 23 2.72 -16.65 -11.80
N VAL A 24 3.05 -15.77 -12.76
CA VAL A 24 4.42 -15.35 -13.03
C VAL A 24 4.99 -14.57 -11.84
N ARG A 25 4.21 -13.63 -11.27
CA ARG A 25 4.60 -12.93 -10.04
C ARG A 25 4.80 -13.92 -8.88
N ALA A 26 3.91 -14.89 -8.71
CA ALA A 26 3.98 -15.87 -7.63
C ALA A 26 5.24 -16.74 -7.70
N ALA A 27 5.62 -17.20 -8.90
CA ALA A 27 6.87 -17.96 -9.08
C ALA A 27 8.11 -17.14 -8.68
N ARG A 28 8.18 -15.86 -9.08
CA ARG A 28 9.27 -14.95 -8.66
C ARG A 28 9.25 -14.71 -7.16
N PHE A 29 8.06 -14.53 -6.58
CA PHE A 29 7.88 -14.28 -5.15
C PHE A 29 8.30 -15.50 -4.31
N TYR A 30 7.92 -16.70 -4.73
CA TYR A 30 8.30 -17.97 -4.09
C TYR A 30 9.82 -18.11 -3.98
N LEU A 31 10.52 -17.99 -5.12
CA LEU A 31 12.00 -18.06 -5.15
C LEU A 31 12.66 -16.95 -4.32
N THR A 32 12.07 -15.75 -4.31
CA THR A 32 12.61 -14.63 -3.51
C THR A 32 12.43 -14.89 -2.01
N ALA A 33 11.33 -15.54 -1.60
CA ALA A 33 11.05 -15.86 -0.21
C ALA A 33 12.00 -16.93 0.36
N GLU A 34 12.58 -17.80 -0.48
CA GLU A 34 13.63 -18.73 -0.06
C GLU A 34 14.93 -18.00 0.35
N LEU A 35 15.15 -16.79 -0.17
CA LEU A 35 16.33 -15.99 0.15
C LEU A 35 16.10 -15.09 1.37
N GLU A 36 15.07 -14.24 1.34
CA GLU A 36 14.79 -13.27 2.42
C GLU A 36 13.31 -12.86 2.40
N THR A 37 12.62 -12.91 3.54
CA THR A 37 11.18 -12.69 3.63
C THR A 37 10.77 -11.35 4.23
N GLY A 38 11.62 -10.71 5.04
CA GLY A 38 11.31 -9.45 5.71
C GLY A 38 11.04 -8.31 4.73
N HIS A 39 11.86 -8.17 3.69
CA HIS A 39 11.68 -7.13 2.66
C HIS A 39 10.48 -7.40 1.75
N LEU A 40 9.89 -8.60 1.78
CA LEU A 40 8.68 -8.90 1.01
C LEU A 40 7.43 -8.25 1.62
N CYS A 41 7.49 -7.79 2.87
CA CYS A 41 6.40 -7.06 3.53
C CYS A 41 6.01 -5.77 2.75
N PRO A 42 6.89 -4.78 2.54
CA PRO A 42 6.55 -3.59 1.75
C PRO A 42 6.21 -3.91 0.29
N ILE A 43 6.82 -4.93 -0.30
CA ILE A 43 6.53 -5.38 -1.68
C ILE A 43 5.09 -5.88 -1.81
N THR A 44 4.64 -6.66 -0.83
CA THR A 44 3.28 -7.22 -0.80
C THR A 44 2.25 -6.13 -0.56
N MET A 45 2.48 -5.28 0.45
CA MET A 45 1.57 -4.18 0.78
C MET A 45 1.42 -3.22 -0.41
N THR A 46 2.53 -2.85 -1.06
CA THR A 46 2.52 -1.96 -2.23
C THR A 46 1.70 -2.54 -3.38
N SER A 47 1.91 -3.81 -3.73
CA SER A 47 1.11 -4.47 -4.78
C SER A 47 -0.38 -4.55 -4.43
N ALA A 48 -0.72 -4.87 -3.19
CA ALA A 48 -2.11 -5.03 -2.77
C ALA A 48 -2.84 -3.68 -2.64
N SER A 49 -2.14 -2.63 -2.24
CA SER A 49 -2.72 -1.31 -1.97
C SER A 49 -3.42 -0.68 -3.17
N LEU A 50 -2.93 -0.97 -4.39
CA LEU A 50 -3.53 -0.49 -5.63
C LEU A 50 -4.97 -0.97 -5.79
N ALA A 51 -5.31 -2.15 -5.27
CA ALA A 51 -6.68 -2.65 -5.29
C ALA A 51 -7.64 -1.79 -4.44
N ALA A 52 -7.19 -1.35 -3.26
CA ALA A 52 -7.98 -0.44 -2.42
C ALA A 52 -8.11 0.94 -3.07
N LEU A 53 -7.04 1.45 -3.69
CA LEU A 53 -7.07 2.73 -4.39
C LEU A 53 -8.06 2.74 -5.57
N MET A 54 -8.37 1.58 -6.19
CA MET A 54 -9.40 1.50 -7.25
C MET A 54 -10.79 1.94 -6.76
N ALA A 55 -11.08 1.88 -5.45
CA ALA A 55 -12.33 2.41 -4.89
C ALA A 55 -12.45 3.93 -5.05
N SER A 56 -11.32 4.64 -5.25
CA SER A 56 -11.27 6.06 -5.59
C SER A 56 -10.53 6.25 -6.92
N PRO A 57 -11.23 6.26 -8.06
CA PRO A 57 -10.60 6.34 -9.38
C PRO A 57 -9.68 7.56 -9.57
N LYS A 58 -9.95 8.67 -8.86
CA LYS A 58 -9.09 9.85 -8.85
C LYS A 58 -7.73 9.54 -8.21
N LEU A 59 -7.73 8.95 -7.01
CA LEU A 59 -6.48 8.56 -6.32
C LEU A 59 -5.74 7.48 -7.09
N PHE A 60 -6.43 6.48 -7.63
CA PHE A 60 -5.79 5.44 -8.43
C PHE A 60 -5.02 6.04 -9.62
N ARG A 61 -5.64 6.94 -10.40
CA ARG A 61 -4.98 7.59 -11.54
C ARG A 61 -3.76 8.42 -11.15
N GLU A 62 -3.80 9.04 -9.98
CA GLU A 62 -2.70 9.88 -9.48
C GLU A 62 -1.53 9.05 -8.94
N TRP A 63 -1.82 7.99 -8.19
CA TRP A 63 -0.82 7.21 -7.46
C TRP A 63 -0.29 6.02 -8.24
N ALA A 64 -1.13 5.30 -8.99
CA ALA A 64 -0.73 4.08 -9.68
C ALA A 64 0.53 4.26 -10.54
N PRO A 65 0.68 5.31 -11.38
CA PRO A 65 1.89 5.49 -12.20
C PRO A 65 3.19 5.64 -11.38
N ARG A 66 3.10 6.18 -10.16
CA ARG A 66 4.24 6.37 -9.24
C ARG A 66 4.51 5.13 -8.38
N VAL A 67 3.51 4.27 -8.23
CA VAL A 67 3.62 3.00 -7.49
C VAL A 67 4.08 1.87 -8.41
N THR A 68 3.73 1.88 -9.70
CA THR A 68 4.06 0.79 -10.65
C THR A 68 5.43 0.93 -11.30
N THR A 69 6.22 1.95 -10.94
CA THR A 69 7.58 2.15 -11.44
C THR A 69 8.53 1.14 -10.80
N ARG A 70 9.40 0.57 -11.62
CA ARG A 70 10.40 -0.41 -11.18
C ARG A 70 11.67 0.23 -10.59
N LYS A 71 11.59 1.50 -10.15
CA LYS A 71 12.70 2.22 -9.49
C LYS A 71 12.42 2.37 -8.00
N TYR A 72 13.31 1.83 -7.17
CA TYR A 72 13.25 2.02 -5.72
C TYR A 72 13.89 3.35 -5.33
N ASP A 73 13.19 4.14 -4.53
CA ASP A 73 13.66 5.45 -4.06
C ASP A 73 13.56 5.52 -2.52
N GLN A 74 14.71 5.53 -1.86
CA GLN A 74 14.81 5.59 -0.38
C GLN A 74 14.99 7.01 0.16
N THR A 75 14.93 8.03 -0.70
CA THR A 75 15.15 9.41 -0.26
C THR A 75 13.96 9.93 0.56
N GLN A 76 14.24 10.85 1.49
CA GLN A 76 13.24 11.54 2.32
C GLN A 76 12.58 12.72 1.57
N LYS A 77 12.33 12.55 0.26
CA LYS A 77 11.66 13.55 -0.55
C LYS A 77 10.14 13.38 -0.46
N PRO A 78 9.36 14.45 -0.69
CA PRO A 78 7.91 14.32 -0.85
C PRO A 78 7.57 13.29 -1.95
N PRO A 79 6.46 12.52 -1.83
CA PRO A 79 6.10 11.47 -2.79
C PRO A 79 6.07 11.94 -4.25
N VAL A 80 5.66 13.19 -4.50
CA VAL A 80 5.58 13.79 -5.84
C VAL A 80 6.95 13.99 -6.52
N GLN A 81 8.04 13.97 -5.76
CA GLN A 81 9.42 14.14 -6.25
C GLN A 81 10.23 12.83 -6.31
N LYS A 82 9.64 11.71 -5.85
CA LYS A 82 10.32 10.42 -5.83
C LYS A 82 10.17 9.68 -7.14
N THR A 83 11.15 8.85 -7.46
CA THR A 83 11.19 8.04 -8.70
C THR A 83 10.37 6.75 -8.62
N GLY A 84 9.92 6.39 -7.42
CA GLY A 84 8.95 5.33 -7.15
C GLY A 84 8.50 5.33 -5.71
N LEU A 85 7.31 4.80 -5.46
CA LEU A 85 6.64 4.82 -4.17
C LEU A 85 6.33 3.43 -3.68
N THR A 86 6.44 3.26 -2.36
CA THR A 86 5.93 2.09 -1.63
C THR A 86 4.80 2.50 -0.71
N LEU A 87 3.80 1.62 -0.56
CA LEU A 87 2.63 1.87 0.27
C LEU A 87 2.55 0.84 1.38
N GLY A 88 2.37 1.33 2.60
CA GLY A 88 2.17 0.52 3.79
C GLY A 88 0.69 0.42 4.16
N MET A 89 0.43 -0.22 5.30
CA MET A 89 -0.93 -0.35 5.83
C MET A 89 -0.95 -0.19 7.35
N GLY A 90 -1.94 0.55 7.86
CA GLY A 90 -2.14 0.83 9.27
C GLY A 90 -3.56 0.43 9.70
N MET A 91 -3.73 -0.82 10.12
CA MET A 91 -5.05 -1.36 10.51
C MET A 91 -5.12 -1.60 12.01
N THR A 92 -4.21 -2.44 12.52
CA THR A 92 -4.19 -2.98 13.88
C THR A 92 -4.00 -1.90 14.94
N GLU A 93 -4.81 -1.98 15.99
CA GLU A 93 -4.68 -1.19 17.19
C GLU A 93 -4.43 -2.09 18.41
N LYS A 94 -4.04 -1.50 19.55
CA LYS A 94 -3.71 -2.23 20.79
C LYS A 94 -4.80 -3.20 21.23
N GLN A 95 -6.06 -2.82 21.05
CA GLN A 95 -7.24 -3.58 21.44
C GLN A 95 -7.60 -4.72 20.47
N GLY A 96 -7.04 -4.74 19.26
CA GLY A 96 -7.34 -5.79 18.29
C GLY A 96 -6.78 -5.55 16.89
N GLY A 97 -6.30 -6.62 16.26
CA GLY A 97 -5.98 -6.66 14.82
C GLY A 97 -7.03 -7.39 14.00
N THR A 98 -7.70 -8.39 14.59
CA THR A 98 -8.78 -9.15 13.94
C THR A 98 -10.08 -8.35 13.90
N ASP A 99 -10.51 -7.81 15.04
CA ASP A 99 -11.70 -6.96 15.11
C ASP A 99 -11.36 -5.49 14.83
N VAL A 100 -11.21 -5.17 13.53
CA VAL A 100 -10.91 -3.80 13.09
C VAL A 100 -12.07 -2.82 13.31
N ARG A 101 -13.29 -3.30 13.58
CA ARG A 101 -14.43 -2.43 13.90
C ARG A 101 -14.31 -1.83 15.29
N ALA A 102 -13.56 -2.47 16.18
CA ALA A 102 -13.20 -1.95 17.49
C ALA A 102 -12.10 -0.85 17.43
N ASN A 103 -11.63 -0.45 16.25
CA ASN A 103 -10.66 0.64 16.11
C ASN A 103 -11.17 1.95 16.73
N THR A 104 -10.26 2.68 17.37
CA THR A 104 -10.50 3.93 18.08
C THR A 104 -9.90 5.15 17.39
N THR A 105 -9.01 4.96 16.40
CA THR A 105 -8.53 6.05 15.54
C THR A 105 -9.71 6.76 14.90
N ARG A 106 -9.84 8.08 15.11
CA ARG A 106 -10.94 8.90 14.59
C ARG A 106 -10.52 9.60 13.31
N ALA A 107 -11.47 9.75 12.38
CA ALA A 107 -11.32 10.51 11.14
C ALA A 107 -12.30 11.70 11.15
N GLU A 108 -11.78 12.90 11.34
CA GLU A 108 -12.57 14.14 11.41
C GLU A 108 -12.40 14.96 10.13
N ARG A 109 -13.50 15.37 9.50
CA ARG A 109 -13.44 16.19 8.28
C ARG A 109 -12.77 17.54 8.57
N THR A 110 -11.80 17.94 7.75
CA THR A 110 -11.09 19.22 7.90
C THR A 110 -11.33 20.21 6.76
N GLY A 111 -12.02 19.79 5.71
CA GLY A 111 -12.31 20.58 4.51
C GLY A 111 -11.69 19.96 3.24
N SER A 112 -12.16 20.38 2.06
CA SER A 112 -11.62 19.96 0.75
C SER A 112 -11.55 18.43 0.53
N GLY A 113 -12.43 17.67 1.18
CA GLY A 113 -12.44 16.21 1.10
C GLY A 113 -11.36 15.50 1.92
N PHE A 114 -10.61 16.24 2.75
CA PHE A 114 -9.61 15.67 3.64
C PHE A 114 -10.16 15.41 5.05
N TYR A 115 -9.51 14.45 5.71
CA TYR A 115 -9.77 14.07 7.08
C TYR A 115 -8.49 14.19 7.90
N ARG A 116 -8.62 14.61 9.16
CA ARG A 116 -7.57 14.51 10.17
C ARG A 116 -7.77 13.22 10.93
N LEU A 117 -6.70 12.44 11.03
CA LEU A 117 -6.67 11.21 11.80
C LEU A 117 -6.04 11.47 13.17
N THR A 118 -6.71 11.03 14.24
CA THR A 118 -6.21 11.07 15.62
C THR A 118 -6.37 9.70 16.25
N GLY A 119 -5.27 9.07 16.65
CA GLY A 119 -5.26 7.71 17.21
C GLY A 119 -3.87 7.08 17.21
N HIS A 120 -3.82 5.75 17.17
CA HIS A 120 -2.58 4.98 17.07
C HIS A 120 -2.76 3.79 16.13
N LYS A 121 -1.66 3.30 15.56
CA LYS A 121 -1.57 1.97 14.96
C LYS A 121 -0.47 1.19 15.66
N TRP A 122 -0.81 0.00 16.13
CA TRP A 122 0.04 -0.78 17.01
C TRP A 122 1.10 -1.57 16.24
N PHE A 123 0.73 -2.06 15.06
CA PHE A 123 1.65 -2.66 14.10
C PHE A 123 1.55 -1.91 12.78
N MET A 124 2.62 -1.23 12.42
CA MET A 124 2.74 -0.50 11.16
C MET A 124 4.11 -0.79 10.54
N SER A 125 4.16 -1.85 9.75
CA SER A 125 5.38 -2.32 9.09
C SER A 125 5.85 -1.35 8.01
N ALA A 126 7.14 -1.41 7.66
CA ALA A 126 7.78 -0.55 6.68
C ALA A 126 7.44 0.95 6.90
N PRO A 127 7.82 1.52 8.05
CA PRO A 127 7.42 2.88 8.45
C PRO A 127 7.91 3.98 7.51
N MET A 128 8.90 3.68 6.65
CA MET A 128 9.42 4.59 5.62
C MET A 128 8.63 4.52 4.30
N SER A 129 7.52 3.79 4.25
CA SER A 129 6.60 3.82 3.11
C SER A 129 6.07 5.24 2.90
N ASP A 130 5.77 5.58 1.65
CA ASP A 130 5.46 6.95 1.24
C ASP A 130 4.05 7.39 1.63
N ALA A 131 3.15 6.43 1.80
CA ALA A 131 1.83 6.60 2.39
C ALA A 131 1.32 5.26 2.94
N PHE A 132 0.24 5.33 3.72
CA PHE A 132 -0.38 4.19 4.35
C PHE A 132 -1.87 4.19 4.07
N LEU A 133 -2.43 3.03 3.74
CA LEU A 133 -3.87 2.81 3.84
C LEU A 133 -4.22 2.62 5.31
N VAL A 134 -5.07 3.48 5.87
CA VAL A 134 -5.33 3.53 7.32
C VAL A 134 -6.81 3.40 7.59
N LEU A 135 -7.18 2.50 8.50
CA LEU A 135 -8.56 2.39 8.96
C LEU A 135 -8.83 3.38 10.11
N GLY A 136 -9.91 4.16 10.01
CA GLY A 136 -10.36 5.09 11.03
C GLY A 136 -11.87 5.20 11.10
N GLN A 137 -12.39 5.62 12.26
CA GLN A 137 -13.82 5.84 12.50
C GLN A 137 -14.22 7.23 12.01
N ALA A 138 -14.97 7.28 10.91
CA ALA A 138 -15.65 8.48 10.43
C ALA A 138 -17.08 8.53 11.00
N PRO A 139 -17.83 9.65 10.84
CA PRO A 139 -19.23 9.73 11.27
C PRO A 139 -20.13 8.61 10.69
N GLU A 140 -19.81 8.12 9.50
CA GLU A 140 -20.46 7.01 8.79
C GLU A 140 -20.01 5.61 9.25
N GLY A 141 -19.04 5.52 10.16
CA GLY A 141 -18.44 4.28 10.65
C GLY A 141 -17.02 4.05 10.14
N LEU A 142 -16.55 2.80 10.27
CA LEU A 142 -15.20 2.42 9.89
C LEU A 142 -14.96 2.66 8.40
N SER A 143 -13.94 3.47 8.10
CA SER A 143 -13.59 3.94 6.76
C SER A 143 -12.09 3.73 6.50
N CYS A 144 -11.73 3.75 5.21
CA CYS A 144 -10.35 3.73 4.72
C CYS A 144 -10.05 5.01 3.95
#